data_AF-A0A0J8CZN6-F1
#
_entry.id   AF-A0A0J8CZN6-F1
#
_cell.length_a   1.000
_cell.length_b   1.000
_cell.length_c   1.000
_cell.angle_alpha   90.00
_cell.angle_beta   90.00
_cell.angle_gamma   90.00
#
_symmetry.space_group_name_H-M   'P 1'
#
loop_
_entity.id
_entity.type
_entity.pdbx_description
1 polymer ?
#
loop_
_entity_poly.entity_id
_entity_poly.type
_entity_poly.pdbx_seq_one_letter_code
_entity_poly.pdbx_strand_id
1 'polypeptide(L)'
;MSQVPSLEYNNEVRGESLDLIKFIDSHFEGPSLFPSDSAKQDFAGVLFSYAGSFHKAATASFKEEKINAETGVAFDYIEEALSKFNDGPFFLGQFSLVDIAYVPFFERYVPFLLDVKKYDLTAGRPKIAAWLQTKL
;
A
#
# COMPACT_ATOMS: atom_id res chain seq x y z
N MET A 1 6.75 23.93 4.29
CA MET A 1 6.00 22.93 3.48
C MET A 1 4.53 23.10 3.81
N SER A 2 3.64 23.23 2.82
CA SER A 2 2.18 23.27 3.01
C SER A 2 1.57 21.94 2.55
N GLN A 3 1.99 20.85 3.19
CA GLN A 3 1.57 19.48 2.88
C GLN A 3 1.13 18.78 4.16
N VAL A 4 0.19 17.86 4.02
CA VAL A 4 -0.29 16.97 5.08
C VAL A 4 0.15 15.54 4.78
N PRO A 5 0.29 14.66 5.78
CA PRO A 5 0.11 14.89 7.22
C PRO A 5 1.32 15.55 7.91
N SER A 6 1.09 16.09 9.11
CA SER A 6 2.14 16.44 10.06
C SER A 6 1.79 15.94 11.47
N LEU A 7 2.80 15.56 12.24
CA LEU A 7 2.68 15.17 13.65
C LEU A 7 3.55 16.07 14.51
N GLU A 8 2.95 16.77 15.47
CA GLU A 8 3.68 17.48 16.52
C GLU A 8 3.81 16.58 17.74
N TYR A 9 5.05 16.30 18.15
CA TYR A 9 5.34 15.47 19.32
C TYR A 9 6.65 15.92 19.96
N ASN A 10 6.63 16.15 21.28
CA ASN A 10 7.75 16.68 22.06
C ASN A 10 8.33 17.99 21.49
N ASN A 11 7.44 18.93 21.12
CA ASN A 11 7.78 20.23 20.50
C ASN A 11 8.51 20.12 19.14
N GLU A 12 8.50 18.95 18.51
CA GLU A 12 9.03 18.74 17.16
C GLU A 12 7.90 18.38 16.20
N VAL A 13 7.85 19.08 15.06
CA VAL A 13 6.91 18.80 13.96
C VAL A 13 7.59 17.93 12.92
N ARG A 14 6.98 16.79 12.60
CA ARG A 14 7.43 15.83 11.59
C ARG A 14 6.41 15.73 10.46
N GLY A 15 6.88 15.52 9.24
CA GLY A 15 6.06 15.27 8.04
C GLY A 15 6.34 13.88 7.47
N GLU A 16 5.92 13.65 6.22
CA GLU A 16 6.08 12.39 5.47
C GLU A 16 5.30 11.20 6.07
N SER A 17 4.19 10.83 5.44
CA SER A 17 3.27 9.82 5.99
C SER A 17 3.94 8.48 6.32
N LEU A 18 4.89 8.01 5.50
CA LEU A 18 5.61 6.76 5.76
C LEU A 18 6.54 6.84 6.98
N ASP A 19 7.15 8.00 7.20
CA ASP A 19 7.99 8.22 8.38
C ASP A 19 7.12 8.34 9.63
N LEU A 20 5.97 9.01 9.52
CA LEU A 20 5.03 9.14 10.63
C LEU A 20 4.44 7.81 11.08
N ILE A 21 4.02 6.91 10.18
CA ILE A 21 3.47 5.61 10.60
C ILE A 21 4.53 4.73 11.28
N LYS A 22 5.80 4.81 10.86
CA LYS A 22 6.92 4.12 11.53
C LYS A 22 7.25 4.74 12.87
N PHE A 23 7.22 6.07 12.94
CA PHE A 23 7.42 6.81 14.19
C PHE A 23 6.36 6.43 15.22
N ILE A 24 5.08 6.44 14.82
CA ILE A 24 3.96 6.07 15.70
C ILE A 24 4.13 4.64 16.23
N ASP A 25 4.40 3.66 15.36
CA ASP A 25 4.58 2.26 15.76
C ASP A 25 5.75 2.03 16.73
N SER A 26 6.80 2.85 16.64
CA SER A 26 8.00 2.72 17.49
C SER A 26 8.00 3.57 18.76
N HIS A 27 7.14 4.59 18.86
CA HIS A 27 7.17 5.59 19.94
C HIS A 27 5.92 5.61 20.82
N PHE A 28 4.86 4.88 20.46
CA PHE A 28 3.62 4.82 21.22
C PHE A 28 3.32 3.38 21.63
N GLU A 29 2.56 3.24 22.73
CA GLU A 29 2.08 1.94 23.17
C GLU A 29 1.06 1.36 22.18
N GLY A 30 1.03 0.04 22.05
CA GLY A 30 0.10 -0.67 21.19
C GLY A 30 0.65 -2.00 20.68
N PRO A 31 -0.17 -2.78 19.96
CA PRO A 31 0.33 -3.94 19.24
C PRO A 31 1.30 -3.48 18.14
N SER A 32 2.44 -4.15 18.01
CA SER A 32 3.41 -3.82 16.97
C SER A 32 2.85 -4.13 15.58
N LEU A 33 3.05 -3.18 14.66
CA LEU A 33 2.64 -3.24 13.26
C LEU A 33 3.83 -3.54 12.34
N PHE A 34 5.00 -3.86 12.89
CA PHE A 34 6.18 -4.19 12.13
C PHE A 34 6.73 -5.56 12.54
N PRO A 35 7.06 -6.45 11.59
CA PRO A 35 7.46 -7.80 11.92
C PRO A 35 8.85 -7.85 12.56
N SER A 36 9.10 -8.85 13.40
CA SER A 36 10.43 -9.14 13.95
C SER A 36 11.31 -9.98 13.00
N ASP A 37 10.70 -10.64 12.01
CA ASP A 37 11.41 -11.47 11.02
C ASP A 37 12.19 -10.60 10.02
N SER A 38 13.49 -10.86 9.87
CA SER A 38 14.37 -10.04 9.03
C SER A 38 14.00 -10.07 7.55
N ALA A 39 13.57 -11.22 7.01
CA ALA A 39 13.17 -11.31 5.60
C ALA A 39 11.90 -10.50 5.31
N LYS A 40 10.97 -10.45 6.26
CA LYS A 40 9.78 -9.58 6.18
C LYS A 40 10.13 -8.10 6.32
N GLN A 41 11.09 -7.75 7.19
CA GLN A 41 11.58 -6.36 7.32
C GLN A 41 12.25 -5.88 6.02
N ASP A 42 13.11 -6.69 5.43
CA ASP A 42 13.78 -6.36 4.16
C ASP A 42 12.75 -6.15 3.05
N PHE A 43 11.75 -7.05 2.95
CA PHE A 43 10.71 -6.92 1.94
C PHE A 43 9.78 -5.72 2.19
N ALA A 44 9.50 -5.38 3.44
CA ALA A 44 8.79 -4.16 3.77
C ALA A 44 9.54 -2.91 3.26
N GLY A 45 10.88 -2.88 3.39
CA GLY A 45 11.72 -1.82 2.84
C GLY A 45 11.59 -1.66 1.32
N VAL A 46 11.52 -2.80 0.60
CA VAL A 46 11.26 -2.81 -0.86
C VAL A 46 9.90 -2.20 -1.17
N LEU A 47 8.84 -2.61 -0.47
CA LEU A 47 7.48 -2.14 -0.71
C LEU A 47 7.31 -0.65 -0.34
N PHE A 48 7.90 -0.17 0.76
CA PHE A 48 7.88 1.26 1.08
C PHE A 48 8.58 2.09 0.02
N SER A 49 9.70 1.62 -0.50
CA SER A 49 10.43 2.29 -1.59
C SER A 49 9.64 2.28 -2.90
N TYR A 50 8.83 1.25 -3.13
CA TYR A 50 8.01 1.11 -4.33
C TYR A 50 6.72 1.97 -4.29
N ALA A 51 6.21 2.35 -3.12
CA ALA A 51 4.92 3.03 -2.96
C ALA A 51 4.74 4.27 -3.86
N GLY A 52 5.75 5.12 -3.98
CA GLY A 52 5.70 6.31 -4.85
C GLY A 52 5.64 5.97 -6.34
N SER A 53 6.45 5.01 -6.78
CA SER A 53 6.46 4.52 -8.17
C SER A 53 5.15 3.81 -8.52
N PHE A 54 4.63 3.01 -7.60
CA PHE A 54 3.32 2.39 -7.71
C PHE A 54 2.22 3.44 -7.89
N HIS A 55 2.15 4.46 -7.01
CA HIS A 55 1.17 5.54 -7.11
C HIS A 55 1.22 6.22 -8.49
N LYS A 56 2.42 6.52 -8.98
CA LYS A 56 2.61 7.15 -10.29
C LYS A 56 2.11 6.25 -11.43
N ALA A 57 2.46 4.97 -11.42
CA ALA A 57 2.07 4.04 -12.47
C ALA A 57 0.57 3.70 -12.44
N ALA A 58 0.00 3.52 -11.25
CA ALA A 58 -1.42 3.24 -11.05
C ALA A 58 -2.31 4.41 -11.52
N THR A 59 -1.84 5.65 -11.36
CA THR A 59 -2.59 6.86 -11.72
C THR A 59 -2.30 7.37 -13.14
N ALA A 60 -1.31 6.81 -13.84
CA ALA A 60 -0.90 7.26 -15.17
C ALA A 60 -2.07 7.30 -16.17
N SER A 61 -2.91 6.26 -16.16
CA SER A 61 -4.07 6.19 -17.06
C SER A 61 -5.33 6.90 -16.55
N PHE A 62 -5.30 7.59 -15.42
CA PHE A 62 -6.50 8.22 -14.87
C PHE A 62 -7.04 9.32 -15.80
N LYS A 63 -6.15 9.99 -16.54
CA LYS A 63 -6.50 11.00 -17.54
C LYS A 63 -6.61 10.46 -18.97
N GLU A 64 -6.29 9.19 -19.18
CA GLU A 64 -6.32 8.53 -20.51
C GLU A 64 -7.67 7.87 -20.75
N GLU A 65 -8.02 7.61 -22.02
CA GLU A 65 -9.29 6.94 -22.34
C GLU A 65 -9.31 5.47 -21.87
N LYS A 66 -8.17 4.79 -21.99
CA LYS A 66 -8.00 3.37 -21.65
C LYS A 66 -6.93 3.20 -20.59
N ILE A 67 -6.99 2.08 -19.87
CA ILE A 67 -5.91 1.64 -19.00
C ILE A 67 -4.72 1.25 -19.87
N ASN A 68 -3.55 1.83 -19.58
CA ASN A 68 -2.31 1.50 -20.23
C ASN A 68 -1.66 0.26 -19.60
N ALA A 69 -0.68 -0.31 -20.31
CA ALA A 69 0.01 -1.50 -19.86
C ALA A 69 0.77 -1.27 -18.55
N GLU A 70 1.31 -0.08 -18.32
CA GLU A 70 2.08 0.25 -17.11
C GLU A 70 1.22 0.18 -15.84
N THR A 71 -0.02 0.67 -15.89
CA THR A 71 -0.99 0.54 -14.79
C THR A 71 -1.27 -0.93 -14.50
N GLY A 72 -1.46 -1.77 -15.53
CA GLY A 72 -1.64 -3.21 -15.36
C GLY A 72 -0.44 -3.88 -14.69
N VAL A 73 0.77 -3.62 -15.19
CA VAL A 73 2.03 -4.15 -14.65
C VAL A 73 2.25 -3.73 -13.20
N ALA A 74 1.89 -2.50 -12.82
CA ALA A 74 2.00 -2.04 -11.45
C ALA A 74 1.10 -2.83 -10.48
N PHE A 75 -0.12 -3.16 -10.90
CA PHE A 75 -1.01 -4.01 -10.09
C PHE A 75 -0.60 -5.48 -10.10
N ASP A 76 -0.04 -5.98 -11.20
CA ASP A 76 0.50 -7.35 -11.27
C ASP A 76 1.69 -7.52 -10.31
N TYR A 77 2.54 -6.49 -10.17
CA TYR A 77 3.60 -6.49 -9.16
C TYR A 77 3.04 -6.58 -7.72
N ILE A 78 1.94 -5.88 -7.43
CA ILE A 78 1.30 -5.97 -6.11
C ILE A 78 0.69 -7.36 -5.88
N GLU A 79 0.07 -7.96 -6.89
CA GLU A 79 -0.44 -9.34 -6.84
C GLU A 79 0.69 -10.34 -6.54
N GLU A 80 1.85 -10.19 -7.18
CA GLU A 80 3.04 -11.00 -6.91
C GLU A 80 3.57 -10.76 -5.49
N ALA A 81 3.63 -9.50 -5.04
CA ALA A 81 4.09 -9.16 -3.70
C ALA A 81 3.22 -9.79 -2.60
N LEU A 82 1.89 -9.79 -2.76
CA LEU A 82 0.95 -10.46 -1.86
C LEU A 82 1.07 -12.00 -1.87
N SER A 83 1.78 -12.57 -2.83
CA SER A 83 2.04 -14.02 -2.91
C SER A 83 3.32 -14.45 -2.19
N LYS A 84 4.18 -13.50 -1.76
CA LYS A 84 5.52 -13.82 -1.24
C LYS A 84 5.50 -14.60 0.07
N PHE A 85 4.60 -14.25 0.98
CA PHE A 85 4.45 -14.89 2.29
C PHE A 85 3.09 -15.58 2.35
N ASN A 86 3.07 -16.85 2.78
CA ASN A 86 1.88 -17.70 2.74
C ASN A 86 1.18 -17.87 4.09
N ASP A 87 1.65 -17.16 5.12
CA ASP A 87 1.13 -17.21 6.48
C ASP A 87 0.04 -16.16 6.74
N GLY A 88 -0.62 -15.66 5.69
CA GLY A 88 -1.85 -14.88 5.75
C GLY A 88 -2.09 -14.05 4.49
N PRO A 89 -3.15 -13.23 4.45
CA PRO A 89 -3.57 -12.51 3.24
C PRO A 89 -2.88 -11.16 3.05
N PHE A 90 -1.98 -10.76 3.95
CA PHE A 90 -1.33 -9.45 3.96
C PHE A 90 0.04 -9.49 3.27
N PHE A 91 0.59 -8.32 2.94
CA PHE A 91 1.88 -8.21 2.23
C PHE A 91 3.03 -8.94 2.92
N LEU A 92 3.02 -8.97 4.25
CA LEU A 92 4.02 -9.66 5.08
C LEU A 92 3.42 -10.91 5.75
N GLY A 93 2.38 -11.49 5.15
CA GLY A 93 1.56 -12.57 5.70
C GLY A 93 0.56 -12.06 6.74
N GLN A 94 1.05 -11.38 7.77
CA GLN A 94 0.24 -10.75 8.82
C GLN A 94 0.12 -9.23 8.61
N PHE A 95 -0.92 -8.62 9.19
CA PHE A 95 -1.20 -7.19 9.04
C PHE A 95 -0.02 -6.34 9.54
N SER A 96 0.34 -5.30 8.78
CA SER A 96 1.55 -4.51 9.04
C SER A 96 1.46 -3.05 8.60
N LEU A 97 2.52 -2.26 8.84
CA LEU A 97 2.64 -0.91 8.29
C LEU A 97 2.62 -0.87 6.75
N VAL A 98 3.05 -1.93 6.07
CA VAL A 98 2.98 -2.01 4.60
C VAL A 98 1.52 -2.02 4.16
N ASP A 99 0.70 -2.78 4.86
CA ASP A 99 -0.74 -2.84 4.63
C ASP A 99 -1.38 -1.46 4.76
N ILE A 100 -1.03 -0.72 5.80
CA ILE A 100 -1.51 0.64 6.07
C ILE A 100 -1.04 1.62 4.99
N ALA A 101 0.19 1.47 4.49
CA ALA A 101 0.74 2.34 3.44
C ALA A 101 -0.04 2.23 2.11
N TYR A 102 -0.53 1.04 1.76
CA TYR A 102 -1.18 0.80 0.47
C TYR A 102 -2.72 0.97 0.49
N VAL A 103 -3.39 0.69 1.61
CA VAL A 103 -4.86 0.72 1.72
C VAL A 103 -5.49 2.00 1.19
N PRO A 104 -5.05 3.20 1.60
CA PRO A 104 -5.70 4.43 1.15
C PRO A 104 -5.70 4.60 -0.37
N PHE A 105 -4.66 4.09 -1.06
CA PHE A 105 -4.61 4.12 -2.51
C PHE A 105 -5.62 3.16 -3.12
N PHE A 106 -5.64 1.91 -2.67
CA PHE A 106 -6.56 0.89 -3.20
C PHE A 106 -8.04 1.22 -2.94
N GLU A 107 -8.37 1.74 -1.76
CA GLU A 107 -9.73 2.22 -1.43
C GLU A 107 -10.25 3.24 -2.45
N ARG A 108 -9.35 4.06 -3.02
CA ARG A 108 -9.70 5.09 -4.02
C ARG A 108 -9.64 4.55 -5.44
N TYR A 109 -8.67 3.68 -5.73
CA TYR A 109 -8.44 3.17 -7.08
C TYR A 109 -9.49 2.14 -7.49
N VAL A 110 -9.88 1.23 -6.62
CA VAL A 110 -10.85 0.17 -6.93
C VAL A 110 -12.17 0.75 -7.49
N PRO A 111 -12.89 1.64 -6.78
CA PRO A 111 -14.14 2.19 -7.31
C PRO A 111 -13.91 3.06 -8.54
N PHE A 112 -12.84 3.86 -8.58
CA PHE A 112 -12.55 4.71 -9.74
C PHE A 112 -12.29 3.88 -11.01
N LEU A 113 -11.46 2.84 -10.92
CA LEU A 113 -11.14 1.97 -12.03
C LEU A 113 -12.37 1.21 -12.51
N LEU A 114 -13.19 0.69 -11.59
CA LEU A 114 -14.41 -0.02 -11.96
C LEU A 114 -15.45 0.90 -12.59
N ASP A 115 -15.80 1.99 -11.92
CA ASP A 115 -16.95 2.82 -12.30
C ASP A 115 -16.64 3.77 -13.45
N VAL A 116 -15.42 4.32 -13.50
CA VAL A 116 -15.01 5.30 -14.52
C VAL A 116 -14.29 4.63 -15.67
N LYS A 117 -13.33 3.74 -15.39
CA LYS A 117 -12.49 3.10 -16.42
C LYS A 117 -13.04 1.77 -16.93
N LYS A 118 -14.12 1.26 -16.33
CA LYS A 118 -14.69 -0.06 -16.65
C LYS A 118 -13.64 -1.17 -16.56
N TYR A 119 -12.73 -1.02 -15.59
CA TYR A 119 -11.61 -1.91 -15.35
C TYR A 119 -11.75 -2.56 -13.97
N ASP A 120 -12.04 -3.86 -13.96
CA ASP A 120 -12.06 -4.64 -12.73
C ASP A 120 -10.63 -4.97 -12.31
N LEU A 121 -10.15 -4.32 -11.25
CA LEU A 121 -8.82 -4.54 -10.70
C LEU A 121 -8.62 -5.98 -10.19
N THR A 122 -9.69 -6.61 -9.70
CA THR A 122 -9.65 -7.93 -9.06
C THR A 122 -9.68 -9.07 -10.07
N ALA A 123 -10.10 -8.80 -11.31
CA ALA A 123 -10.11 -9.79 -12.38
C ALA A 123 -8.67 -10.26 -12.67
N GLY A 124 -8.42 -11.56 -12.45
CA GLY A 124 -7.09 -12.17 -12.62
C GLY A 124 -6.11 -11.88 -11.47
N ARG A 125 -6.53 -11.21 -10.40
CA ARG A 125 -5.70 -10.84 -9.23
C ARG A 125 -6.32 -11.32 -7.92
N PRO A 126 -6.37 -12.65 -7.69
CA PRO A 126 -7.04 -13.23 -6.53
C PRO A 126 -6.41 -12.85 -5.19
N LYS A 127 -5.10 -12.53 -5.12
CA LYS A 127 -4.48 -12.10 -3.86
C LYS A 127 -4.88 -10.68 -3.51
N ILE A 128 -4.92 -9.77 -4.47
CA ILE A 128 -5.50 -8.43 -4.26
C ILE A 128 -6.95 -8.55 -3.82
N ALA A 129 -7.75 -9.41 -4.47
CA ALA A 129 -9.13 -9.64 -4.07
C ALA A 129 -9.25 -10.13 -2.61
N ALA A 130 -8.45 -11.13 -2.21
CA ALA A 130 -8.44 -11.64 -0.83
C ALA A 130 -7.97 -10.58 0.18
N TRP A 131 -6.92 -9.82 -0.17
CA TRP A 131 -6.41 -8.72 0.66
C TRP A 131 -7.47 -7.64 0.88
N LEU A 132 -8.19 -7.23 -0.17
CA LEU A 132 -9.28 -6.25 -0.07
C LEU A 132 -10.43 -6.74 0.82
N GLN A 133 -10.80 -8.02 0.74
CA GLN A 133 -11.84 -8.62 1.59
C GLN A 133 -11.46 -8.69 3.07
N THR A 134 -10.17 -8.63 3.41
CA THR A 134 -9.70 -8.67 4.81
C THR A 134 -9.64 -7.30 5.46
N LYS A 135 -9.80 -6.24 4.66
CA LYS A 135 -9.66 -4.83 5.07
C LYS A 135 -10.95 -4.04 5.03
N LEU A 136 -12.01 -4.66 4.50
CA LEU A 136 -13.39 -4.21 4.46
C LEU A 136 -14.26 -5.25 5.18
#